data_AF-A0A397ZD24-F1
#
_entry.id   AF-A0A397ZD24-F1
#
_cell.length_a   1.000
_cell.length_b   1.000
_cell.length_c   1.000
_cell.angle_alpha   90.00
_cell.angle_beta   90.00
_cell.angle_gamma   90.00
#
_symmetry.space_group_name_H-M   'P 1'
#
loop_
_entity.id
_entity.type
_entity.pdbx_description
1 polymer ?
#
loop_
_entity_poly.entity_id
_entity_poly.type
_entity_poly.pdbx_seq_one_letter_code
_entity_poly.pdbx_strand_id
1 'polypeptide(L)'
;MAYLSTTLKAVSPFSPFVKKHNPNSNNNSALLAYHTPNPTSKQGRSVIHKEQMFVAVHGVPVLVESSWRLPMSDVVVVRKKSAFLERSWNSRDVRKLVRVVGVHLLSLLAPFHFNWSAFKLCLWLSLLIIGICITLSYHRNLSHRSFNLPKWLEYLFAYGGVLAFQWVSNHRYHHKHCDTQRDPHSPTQGFWFSHMTWIFDTGSIFNQCGGYENVNDLAREPFYRFLHRTFVLHLMAYALLLYLCGGMPFLVWGIDLDMVWYITD
;
A
#
# COMPACT_ATOMS: atom_id res chain seq x y z
N MET A 1 -40.66 8.08 22.41
CA MET A 1 -39.77 7.23 21.58
C MET A 1 -39.46 7.98 20.29
N ALA A 2 -38.24 8.48 20.11
CA ALA A 2 -37.83 9.20 18.91
C ALA A 2 -37.00 8.26 18.03
N TYR A 3 -37.49 7.96 16.82
CA TYR A 3 -36.80 7.15 15.82
C TYR A 3 -35.76 7.99 15.08
N LEU A 4 -34.48 7.65 15.22
CA LEU A 4 -33.39 8.17 14.39
C LEU A 4 -33.33 7.35 13.09
N SER A 5 -33.89 7.90 12.02
CA SER A 5 -33.78 7.36 10.66
C SER A 5 -32.41 7.73 10.08
N THR A 6 -31.49 6.77 10.02
CA THR A 6 -30.16 6.96 9.41
C THR A 6 -30.24 6.48 7.97
N THR A 7 -30.48 7.38 7.03
CA THR A 7 -30.48 7.10 5.60
C THR A 7 -29.04 7.15 5.08
N LEU A 8 -28.41 5.98 4.92
CA LEU A 8 -27.15 5.84 4.18
C LEU A 8 -27.43 6.03 2.68
N LYS A 9 -26.95 7.14 2.09
CA LYS A 9 -26.96 7.34 0.63
C LYS A 9 -25.69 6.73 0.03
N ALA A 10 -25.86 5.81 -0.91
CA ALA A 10 -24.81 5.34 -1.79
C ALA A 10 -24.45 6.44 -2.81
N VAL A 11 -23.16 6.67 -3.04
CA VAL A 11 -22.64 7.56 -4.08
C VAL A 11 -22.03 6.68 -5.18
N SER A 12 -22.34 7.00 -6.43
CA SER A 12 -21.87 6.26 -7.61
C SER A 12 -20.35 6.38 -7.81
N PRO A 13 -19.70 5.35 -8.41
CA PRO A 13 -18.28 5.39 -8.70
C PRO A 13 -18.01 6.21 -9.97
N PHE A 14 -17.04 7.13 -9.87
CA PHE A 14 -16.22 7.72 -10.95
C PHE A 14 -16.93 8.27 -12.22
N SER A 15 -16.93 9.59 -12.36
CA SER A 15 -17.05 10.24 -13.67
C SER A 15 -15.68 10.25 -14.38
N PRO A 16 -15.56 9.80 -15.64
CA PRO A 16 -14.32 9.90 -16.40
C PRO A 16 -14.14 11.33 -16.91
N PHE A 17 -13.09 12.01 -16.46
CA PHE A 17 -12.65 13.27 -17.05
C PHE A 17 -12.04 12.99 -18.43
N VAL A 18 -12.84 13.11 -19.49
CA VAL A 18 -12.38 13.06 -20.88
C VAL A 18 -11.70 14.40 -21.21
N LYS A 19 -10.38 14.38 -21.40
CA LYS A 19 -9.64 15.56 -21.88
C LYS A 19 -9.82 15.65 -23.40
N LYS A 20 -10.49 16.70 -23.90
CA LYS A 20 -10.51 17.06 -25.32
C LYS A 20 -9.10 17.46 -25.77
N HIS A 21 -8.57 16.79 -26.79
CA HIS A 21 -7.28 17.15 -27.40
C HIS A 21 -7.48 18.34 -28.35
N ASN A 22 -6.68 19.39 -28.16
CA ASN A 22 -6.56 20.56 -29.03
C ASN A 22 -5.59 20.23 -30.18
N PRO A 23 -5.93 20.42 -31.47
CA PRO A 23 -5.15 19.88 -32.60
C PRO A 23 -3.93 20.72 -33.02
N ASN A 24 -3.38 21.61 -32.17
CA ASN A 24 -2.36 22.58 -32.60
C ASN A 24 -1.08 22.62 -31.74
N SER A 25 -0.58 21.48 -31.26
CA SER A 25 0.79 21.40 -30.74
C SER A 25 1.68 20.55 -31.65
N ASN A 26 2.55 21.22 -32.41
CA ASN A 26 3.66 20.65 -33.14
C ASN A 26 4.54 19.81 -32.21
N ASN A 27 4.45 18.49 -32.27
CA ASN A 27 5.47 17.57 -31.80
C ASN A 27 5.58 16.44 -32.84
N ASN A 28 6.67 16.48 -33.60
CA ASN A 28 7.04 15.49 -34.62
C ASN A 28 7.14 14.10 -33.99
N SER A 29 6.07 13.31 -34.10
CA SER A 29 6.03 11.90 -33.75
C SER A 29 5.83 11.11 -35.05
N ALA A 30 6.90 10.97 -35.82
CA ALA A 30 6.89 10.12 -37.00
C ALA A 30 6.84 8.66 -36.54
N LEU A 31 5.68 8.01 -36.71
CA LEU A 31 5.52 6.56 -36.65
C LEU A 31 6.34 5.94 -37.81
N LEU A 32 7.59 5.56 -37.53
CA LEU A 32 8.39 4.74 -38.44
C LEU A 32 8.01 3.27 -38.24
N ALA A 33 7.05 2.80 -39.04
CA ALA A 33 6.78 1.38 -39.23
C ALA A 33 7.82 0.81 -40.21
N TYR A 34 8.70 -0.08 -39.75
CA TYR A 34 9.61 -0.82 -40.62
C TYR A 34 8.91 -2.08 -41.16
N HIS A 35 8.79 -2.15 -42.49
CA HIS A 35 8.46 -3.37 -43.22
C HIS A 35 9.75 -4.17 -43.46
N THR A 36 9.77 -5.46 -43.09
CA THR A 36 10.83 -6.39 -43.53
C THR A 36 10.33 -7.27 -44.69
N PRO A 37 11.17 -7.64 -45.68
CA PRO A 37 10.74 -8.38 -46.86
C PRO A 37 10.54 -9.88 -46.57
N ASN A 38 9.60 -10.46 -47.30
CA ASN A 38 9.17 -11.86 -47.25
C ASN A 38 10.13 -12.79 -48.02
N PRO A 39 10.50 -13.98 -47.53
CA PRO A 39 11.03 -15.04 -48.37
C PRO A 39 9.97 -16.14 -48.61
N THR A 40 9.83 -16.52 -49.86
CA THR A 40 8.86 -17.45 -50.43
C THR A 40 9.02 -18.90 -49.95
N SER A 41 7.88 -19.51 -49.62
CA SER A 41 7.46 -20.93 -49.69
C SER A 41 8.44 -22.07 -49.38
N LYS A 42 8.08 -22.90 -48.38
CA LYS A 42 7.90 -24.37 -48.53
C LYS A 42 7.08 -24.93 -47.36
N GLN A 43 6.20 -25.87 -47.67
CA GLN A 43 5.26 -26.56 -46.77
C GLN A 43 5.92 -27.18 -45.54
N GLY A 44 5.29 -27.04 -44.38
CA GLY A 44 5.63 -27.76 -43.15
C GLY A 44 4.83 -27.27 -41.94
N ARG A 45 3.93 -28.10 -41.43
CA ARG A 45 3.05 -27.86 -40.28
C ARG A 45 3.89 -27.69 -38.99
N SER A 46 3.88 -26.52 -38.35
CA SER A 46 4.43 -26.37 -36.98
C SER A 46 4.05 -25.02 -36.33
N VAL A 47 3.29 -25.13 -35.24
CA VAL A 47 3.22 -24.31 -34.02
C VAL A 47 3.47 -22.80 -34.13
N ILE A 48 2.41 -22.02 -33.86
CA ILE A 48 2.45 -20.56 -33.70
C ILE A 48 3.28 -20.22 -32.45
N HIS A 49 4.54 -19.84 -32.63
CA HIS A 49 5.33 -19.16 -31.61
C HIS A 49 4.90 -17.69 -31.58
N LYS A 50 4.14 -17.30 -30.55
CA LYS A 50 3.76 -15.91 -30.30
C LYS A 50 4.98 -15.19 -29.71
N GLU A 51 5.80 -14.54 -30.55
CA GLU A 51 6.84 -13.62 -30.08
C GLU A 51 6.15 -12.46 -29.35
N GLN A 52 6.29 -12.41 -28.02
CA GLN A 52 5.83 -11.30 -27.22
C GLN A 52 6.86 -10.17 -27.33
N MET A 53 6.49 -9.16 -28.12
CA MET A 53 7.22 -7.92 -28.31
C MET A 53 7.29 -7.15 -26.98
N PHE A 54 8.47 -7.10 -26.36
CA PHE A 54 8.72 -6.27 -25.19
C PHE A 54 8.83 -4.81 -25.63
N VAL A 55 7.80 -4.01 -25.33
CA VAL A 55 7.84 -2.55 -25.53
C VAL A 55 8.71 -1.95 -24.42
N ALA A 56 9.95 -1.59 -24.76
CA ALA A 56 10.83 -0.83 -23.89
C ALA A 56 10.40 0.64 -23.87
N VAL A 57 9.85 1.11 -22.75
CA VAL A 57 9.58 2.54 -22.51
C VAL A 57 10.73 3.11 -21.68
N HIS A 58 11.55 3.95 -22.34
CA HIS A 58 12.53 4.90 -21.82
C HIS A 58 13.46 4.52 -20.64
N GLY A 59 14.76 4.41 -20.94
CA GLY A 59 15.79 5.21 -20.26
C GLY A 59 16.76 4.52 -19.29
N VAL A 60 16.48 3.32 -18.80
CA VAL A 60 17.44 2.56 -17.95
C VAL A 60 17.35 1.09 -18.32
N PRO A 61 18.48 0.37 -18.57
CA PRO A 61 18.43 -1.07 -18.72
C PRO A 61 17.98 -1.66 -17.39
N VAL A 62 16.71 -2.08 -17.32
CA VAL A 62 16.19 -2.86 -16.21
C VAL A 62 16.97 -4.17 -16.20
N LEU A 63 17.89 -4.34 -15.26
CA LEU A 63 18.62 -5.60 -15.07
C LEU A 63 17.63 -6.67 -14.59
N VAL A 64 17.07 -7.39 -15.55
CA VAL A 64 16.28 -8.60 -15.33
C VAL A 64 17.26 -9.69 -14.90
N GLU A 65 17.16 -10.12 -13.64
CA GLU A 65 17.99 -11.19 -13.09
C GLU A 65 17.49 -12.56 -13.56
N SER A 66 16.16 -12.74 -13.58
CA SER A 66 15.52 -13.96 -14.09
C SER A 66 14.03 -13.71 -14.38
N SER A 67 13.45 -14.51 -15.26
CA SER A 67 12.01 -14.50 -15.52
C SER A 67 11.47 -15.93 -15.49
N TRP A 68 10.35 -16.15 -14.80
CA TRP A 68 9.66 -17.45 -14.81
C TRP A 68 8.16 -17.27 -14.96
N ARG A 69 7.48 -18.29 -15.47
CA ARG A 69 6.01 -18.33 -15.55
C ARG A 69 5.45 -18.94 -14.29
N LEU A 70 4.39 -18.34 -13.75
CA LEU A 70 3.64 -18.95 -12.67
C LEU A 70 2.93 -20.22 -13.19
N PRO A 71 2.99 -21.35 -12.47
CA PRO A 71 2.26 -22.54 -12.86
C PRO A 71 0.76 -22.22 -12.98
N MET A 72 0.16 -22.56 -14.12
CA MET A 72 -1.25 -22.30 -14.45
C MET A 72 -1.66 -20.84 -14.68
N SER A 73 -0.73 -19.91 -14.95
CA SER A 73 -1.09 -18.57 -15.43
C SER A 73 -0.20 -18.07 -16.56
N ASP A 74 -0.75 -17.17 -17.39
CA ASP A 74 -0.01 -16.49 -18.47
C ASP A 74 0.90 -15.36 -17.94
N VAL A 75 1.02 -15.22 -16.62
CA VAL A 75 1.80 -14.16 -15.98
C VAL A 75 3.27 -14.56 -15.91
N VAL A 76 4.12 -13.77 -16.57
CA VAL A 76 5.57 -13.85 -16.48
C VAL A 76 6.03 -12.97 -15.32
N VAL A 77 6.57 -13.57 -14.27
CA VAL A 77 7.20 -12.83 -13.17
C VAL A 77 8.61 -12.47 -13.61
N VAL A 78 8.87 -11.18 -13.70
CA VAL A 78 10.19 -10.64 -14.03
C VAL A 78 10.87 -10.27 -12.72
N ARG A 79 11.78 -11.12 -12.25
CA ARG A 79 12.62 -10.81 -11.09
C ARG A 79 13.69 -9.82 -11.54
N LYS A 80 13.48 -8.57 -11.17
CA LYS A 80 14.57 -7.59 -11.11
C LYS A 80 15.52 -8.05 -10.00
N LYS A 81 16.83 -7.91 -10.19
CA LYS A 81 17.82 -8.21 -9.15
C LYS A 81 17.40 -7.50 -7.87
N SER A 82 17.17 -8.24 -6.77
CA SER A 82 16.56 -7.66 -5.58
C SER A 82 17.53 -6.68 -4.93
N ALA A 83 17.46 -5.40 -5.31
CA ALA A 83 18.31 -4.33 -4.83
C ALA A 83 17.96 -3.90 -3.39
N PHE A 84 17.40 -4.78 -2.56
CA PHE A 84 17.06 -4.42 -1.17
C PHE A 84 18.31 -3.97 -0.39
N LEU A 85 19.43 -4.64 -0.62
CA LEU A 85 20.73 -4.33 0.00
C LEU A 85 21.53 -3.27 -0.77
N GLU A 86 21.40 -3.20 -2.10
CA GLU A 86 22.19 -2.30 -2.95
C GLU A 86 21.57 -0.90 -3.15
N ARG A 87 20.41 -0.62 -2.55
CA ARG A 87 19.69 0.66 -2.70
C ARG A 87 20.15 1.77 -1.76
N SER A 88 19.86 3.01 -2.15
CA SER A 88 20.04 4.19 -1.31
C SER A 88 19.00 4.26 -0.19
N TRP A 89 19.43 4.23 1.06
CA TRP A 89 18.54 4.34 2.23
C TRP A 89 18.26 5.80 2.57
N ASN A 90 16.97 6.18 2.64
CA ASN A 90 16.57 7.48 3.16
C ASN A 90 16.41 7.41 4.69
N SER A 91 16.61 8.53 5.41
CA SER A 91 16.33 8.61 6.84
C SER A 91 14.89 8.21 7.20
N ARG A 92 13.92 8.43 6.29
CA ARG A 92 12.54 7.95 6.45
C ARG A 92 12.44 6.42 6.48
N ASP A 93 13.20 5.76 5.62
CA ASP A 93 13.22 4.30 5.50
C ASP A 93 13.92 3.67 6.69
N VAL A 94 15.04 4.25 7.13
CA VAL A 94 15.74 3.83 8.35
C VAL A 94 14.82 3.97 9.57
N ARG A 95 14.08 5.08 9.70
CA ARG A 95 13.10 5.25 10.79
C ARG A 95 11.95 4.25 10.73
N LYS A 96 11.50 3.84 9.54
CA LYS A 96 10.50 2.76 9.40
C LYS A 96 11.11 1.43 9.82
N LEU A 97 12.32 1.11 9.35
CA LEU A 97 13.02 -0.12 9.69
C LEU A 97 13.25 -0.26 11.18
N VAL A 98 13.80 0.76 11.84
CA VAL A 98 14.04 0.76 13.29
C VAL A 98 12.75 0.52 14.07
N ARG A 99 11.64 1.14 13.66
CA ARG A 99 10.34 0.93 14.31
C ARG A 99 9.82 -0.49 14.13
N VAL A 100 9.83 -1.00 12.89
CA VAL A 100 9.37 -2.36 12.59
C VAL A 100 10.20 -3.39 13.35
N VAL A 101 11.53 -3.31 13.23
CA VAL A 101 12.45 -4.22 13.95
C VAL A 101 12.28 -4.09 15.46
N GLY A 102 12.15 -2.87 15.99
CA GLY A 102 11.94 -2.63 17.42
C GLY A 102 10.67 -3.28 17.96
N VAL A 103 9.56 -3.19 17.22
CA VAL A 103 8.32 -3.88 17.58
C VAL A 103 8.51 -5.40 17.54
N HIS A 104 9.10 -5.95 16.48
CA HIS A 104 9.29 -7.40 16.39
C HIS A 104 10.20 -7.95 17.49
N LEU A 105 11.24 -7.20 17.89
CA LEU A 105 12.09 -7.55 19.02
C LEU A 105 11.35 -7.47 20.35
N LEU A 106 10.45 -6.48 20.52
CA LEU A 106 9.56 -6.43 21.67
C LEU A 106 8.66 -7.66 21.72
N SER A 107 8.20 -8.16 20.56
CA SER A 107 7.35 -9.34 20.49
C SER A 107 7.98 -10.63 20.99
N LEU A 108 9.29 -10.73 20.87
CA LEU A 108 10.03 -11.87 21.41
C LEU A 108 9.94 -11.95 22.94
N LEU A 109 9.57 -10.85 23.61
CA LEU A 109 9.36 -10.82 25.06
C LEU A 109 7.96 -11.30 25.48
N ALA A 110 7.02 -11.50 24.54
CA ALA A 110 5.63 -11.85 24.83
C ALA A 110 5.47 -13.16 25.63
N PRO A 111 6.20 -14.26 25.34
CA PRO A 111 6.10 -15.49 26.12
C PRO A 111 6.54 -15.31 27.58
N PHE A 112 7.50 -14.43 27.84
CA PHE A 112 8.04 -14.18 29.19
C PHE A 112 7.14 -13.24 30.02
N HIS A 113 6.25 -12.50 29.36
CA HIS A 113 5.33 -11.55 30.00
C HIS A 113 3.86 -11.94 29.80
N PHE A 114 3.57 -13.24 29.67
CA PHE A 114 2.20 -13.73 29.48
C PHE A 114 1.33 -13.44 30.70
N ASN A 115 0.15 -12.87 30.46
CA ASN A 115 -0.88 -12.64 31.46
C ASN A 115 -2.26 -12.71 30.79
N TRP A 116 -3.21 -13.44 31.38
CA TRP A 116 -4.58 -13.54 30.87
C TRP A 116 -5.29 -12.18 30.70
N SER A 117 -5.05 -11.24 31.59
CA SER A 117 -5.62 -9.89 31.48
C SER A 117 -5.02 -9.12 30.28
N ALA A 118 -3.70 -9.23 30.08
CA ALA A 118 -3.01 -8.62 28.95
C ALA A 118 -3.43 -9.26 27.62
N PHE A 119 -3.56 -10.59 27.60
CA PHE A 119 -4.03 -11.35 26.44
C PHE A 119 -5.47 -10.98 26.04
N LYS A 120 -6.39 -10.90 27.01
CA LYS A 120 -7.77 -10.45 26.73
C LYS A 120 -7.80 -9.03 26.19
N LEU A 121 -7.04 -8.11 26.81
CA LEU A 121 -6.94 -6.73 26.35
C LEU A 121 -6.42 -6.67 24.90
N CYS A 122 -5.34 -7.39 24.64
CA CYS A 122 -4.74 -7.53 23.32
C CYS A 122 -5.76 -8.01 22.27
N LEU A 123 -6.53 -9.06 22.57
CA LEU A 123 -7.59 -9.55 21.68
C LEU A 123 -8.68 -8.49 21.43
N TRP A 124 -9.15 -7.82 22.49
CA TRP A 124 -10.15 -6.77 22.37
C TRP A 124 -9.67 -5.59 21.54
N LEU A 125 -8.46 -5.10 21.79
CA LEU A 125 -7.85 -4.00 21.03
C LEU A 125 -7.64 -4.39 19.57
N SER A 126 -7.15 -5.61 19.31
CA SER A 126 -6.94 -6.11 17.95
C SER A 126 -8.25 -6.12 17.15
N LEU A 127 -9.35 -6.60 17.73
CA LEU A 127 -10.66 -6.62 17.06
C LEU A 127 -11.17 -5.20 16.76
N LEU A 128 -10.98 -4.27 17.69
CA LEU A 128 -11.40 -2.87 17.51
C LEU A 128 -10.53 -2.14 16.47
N ILE A 129 -9.21 -2.28 16.56
CA ILE A 129 -8.26 -1.56 15.68
C ILE A 129 -8.32 -2.16 14.27
N ILE A 130 -8.16 -3.47 14.11
CA ILE A 130 -8.15 -4.11 12.79
C ILE A 130 -9.55 -4.06 12.15
N GLY A 131 -10.59 -4.40 12.92
CA GLY A 131 -11.95 -4.48 12.40
C GLY A 131 -12.58 -3.10 12.14
N ILE A 132 -12.52 -2.19 13.10
CA ILE A 132 -13.22 -0.90 12.99
C ILE A 132 -12.28 0.17 12.43
N CYS A 133 -11.09 0.32 13.00
CA CYS A 133 -10.22 1.42 12.60
C CYS A 133 -9.61 1.18 11.22
N ILE A 134 -9.02 0.01 10.96
CA ILE A 134 -8.40 -0.29 9.66
C ILE A 134 -9.45 -0.67 8.62
N THR A 135 -10.21 -1.73 8.85
CA THR A 135 -11.11 -2.27 7.82
C THR A 135 -12.29 -1.34 7.53
N LEU A 136 -12.97 -0.83 8.57
CA LEU A 136 -14.13 0.03 8.35
C LEU A 136 -13.72 1.47 7.99
N SER A 137 -12.79 2.08 8.74
CA SER A 137 -12.38 3.47 8.48
C SER A 137 -11.35 3.60 7.36
N TYR A 138 -10.10 3.19 7.57
CA TYR A 138 -9.03 3.43 6.57
C TYR A 138 -9.31 2.76 5.22
N HIS A 139 -9.75 1.51 5.22
CA HIS A 139 -9.99 0.72 4.01
C HIS A 139 -11.31 1.13 3.32
N ARG A 140 -12.47 0.89 3.94
CA ARG A 140 -13.76 1.10 3.25
C ARG A 140 -14.18 2.56 3.15
N ASN A 141 -14.04 3.34 4.22
CA ASN A 141 -14.44 4.74 4.20
C ASN A 141 -13.38 5.62 3.50
N LEU A 142 -12.16 5.68 4.03
CA LEU A 142 -11.15 6.62 3.52
C LEU A 142 -10.59 6.19 2.17
N SER A 143 -10.22 4.93 1.95
CA SER A 143 -9.66 4.52 0.66
C SER A 143 -10.72 4.32 -0.42
N HIS A 144 -11.77 3.54 -0.15
CA HIS A 144 -12.78 3.20 -1.16
C HIS A 144 -13.98 4.13 -1.22
N ARG A 145 -14.20 4.98 -0.21
CA ARG A 145 -15.38 5.87 -0.11
C ARG A 145 -16.70 5.10 -0.30
N SER A 146 -16.77 3.88 0.23
CA SER A 146 -17.93 2.99 0.05
C SER A 146 -19.18 3.49 0.77
N PHE A 147 -19.03 4.32 1.80
CA PHE A 147 -20.11 4.95 2.56
C PHE A 147 -19.62 6.24 3.20
N ASN A 148 -20.56 7.06 3.67
CA ASN A 148 -20.26 8.31 4.38
C ASN A 148 -20.54 8.14 5.87
N LEU A 149 -19.62 8.60 6.73
CA LEU A 149 -19.83 8.72 8.17
C LEU A 149 -20.05 10.17 8.56
N PRO A 150 -20.79 10.45 9.65
CA PRO A 150 -20.73 11.77 10.26
C PRO A 150 -19.29 12.04 10.72
N LYS A 151 -18.81 13.27 10.52
CA LYS A 151 -17.38 13.62 10.68
C LYS A 151 -16.80 13.27 12.05
N TRP A 152 -17.57 13.40 13.13
CA TRP A 152 -17.11 13.04 14.47
C TRP A 152 -16.79 11.53 14.59
N LEU A 153 -17.57 10.67 13.92
CA LEU A 153 -17.39 9.22 13.94
C LEU A 153 -16.27 8.78 13.00
N GLU A 154 -16.16 9.44 11.83
CA GLU A 154 -15.02 9.29 10.92
C GLU A 154 -13.70 9.57 11.65
N TYR A 155 -13.64 10.70 12.37
CA TYR A 155 -12.44 11.11 13.12
C TYR A 155 -12.14 10.18 14.29
N LEU A 156 -13.16 9.69 15.01
CA LEU A 156 -12.97 8.72 16.08
C LEU A 156 -12.29 7.44 15.58
N PHE A 157 -12.81 6.87 14.48
CA PHE A 157 -12.24 5.64 13.93
C PHE A 157 -10.89 5.88 13.23
N ALA A 158 -10.70 7.03 12.59
CA ALA A 158 -9.42 7.39 11.99
C ALA A 158 -8.32 7.60 13.05
N TYR A 159 -8.66 8.10 14.24
CA TYR A 159 -7.75 8.23 15.38
C TYR A 159 -7.26 6.86 15.88
N GLY A 160 -8.18 5.90 16.03
CA GLY A 160 -7.81 4.54 16.47
C GLY A 160 -6.88 3.81 15.49
N GLY A 161 -6.86 4.21 14.22
CA GLY A 161 -5.96 3.67 13.19
C GLY A 161 -4.83 4.64 12.80
N VAL A 162 -4.43 5.59 13.66
CA VAL A 162 -3.48 6.69 13.34
C VAL A 162 -2.19 6.26 12.62
N LEU A 163 -1.77 5.01 12.78
CA LEU A 163 -0.60 4.44 12.15
C LEU A 163 -0.78 4.13 10.65
N ALA A 164 -2.01 4.01 10.14
CA ALA A 164 -2.34 3.72 8.74
C ALA A 164 -2.41 4.96 7.82
N PHE A 165 -1.92 6.13 8.22
CA PHE A 165 -2.13 7.33 7.39
C PHE A 165 -1.51 7.26 5.98
N GLN A 166 -0.29 6.72 5.84
CA GLN A 166 0.31 6.52 4.50
C GLN A 166 -0.35 5.39 3.72
N TRP A 167 -1.07 4.50 4.40
CA TRP A 167 -1.71 3.34 3.82
C TRP A 167 -2.83 3.74 2.86
N VAL A 168 -3.63 4.78 3.17
CA VAL A 168 -4.71 5.24 2.26
C VAL A 168 -4.18 5.62 0.88
N SER A 169 -3.06 6.34 0.83
CA SER A 169 -2.46 6.74 -0.45
C SER A 169 -1.95 5.52 -1.21
N ASN A 170 -1.21 4.64 -0.55
CA ASN A 170 -0.67 3.43 -1.19
C ASN A 170 -1.80 2.52 -1.69
N HIS A 171 -2.81 2.26 -0.86
CA HIS A 171 -3.97 1.43 -1.20
C HIS A 171 -4.75 1.98 -2.39
N ARG A 172 -4.99 3.29 -2.44
CA ARG A 172 -5.62 3.95 -3.59
C ARG A 172 -4.78 3.80 -4.87
N TYR A 173 -3.45 3.88 -4.76
CA TYR A 173 -2.55 3.66 -5.91
C TYR A 173 -2.52 2.20 -6.35
N HIS A 174 -2.48 1.26 -5.41
CA HIS A 174 -2.55 -0.18 -5.65
C HIS A 174 -3.82 -0.53 -6.43
N HIS A 175 -5.00 -0.15 -5.95
CA HIS A 175 -6.24 -0.42 -6.69
C HIS A 175 -6.32 0.28 -8.05
N LYS A 176 -5.76 1.48 -8.18
CA LYS A 176 -5.79 2.23 -9.45
C LYS A 176 -4.83 1.66 -10.50
N HIS A 177 -3.71 1.09 -10.07
CA HIS A 177 -2.62 0.66 -10.95
C HIS A 177 -2.22 -0.80 -10.73
N CYS A 178 -3.14 -1.62 -10.21
CA CYS A 178 -2.91 -3.00 -9.78
C CYS A 178 -2.11 -3.79 -10.83
N ASP A 179 -1.10 -4.51 -10.37
CA ASP A 179 -0.23 -5.35 -11.21
C ASP A 179 0.54 -4.59 -12.32
N THR A 180 0.69 -3.27 -12.19
CA THR A 180 1.53 -2.46 -13.08
C THR A 180 2.78 -1.93 -12.37
N GLN A 181 3.69 -1.31 -13.13
CA GLN A 181 4.89 -0.67 -12.57
C GLN A 181 4.59 0.54 -11.66
N ARG A 182 3.35 1.05 -11.66
CA ARG A 182 2.92 2.16 -10.78
C ARG A 182 2.23 1.69 -9.50
N ASP A 183 2.05 0.38 -9.34
CA ASP A 183 1.54 -0.21 -8.11
C ASP A 183 2.65 -0.26 -7.05
N PRO A 184 2.45 0.38 -5.88
CA PRO A 184 3.46 0.50 -4.83
C PRO A 184 3.95 -0.84 -4.27
N HIS A 185 3.18 -1.92 -4.38
CA HIS A 185 3.55 -3.23 -3.85
C HIS A 185 3.15 -4.37 -4.80
N SER A 186 3.36 -4.15 -6.10
CA SER A 186 2.98 -5.14 -7.12
C SER A 186 3.61 -6.52 -6.87
N PRO A 187 2.81 -7.60 -6.82
CA PRO A 187 3.30 -8.99 -6.74
C PRO A 187 4.24 -9.36 -7.90
N THR A 188 4.12 -8.68 -9.03
CA THR A 188 4.99 -8.88 -10.21
C THR A 188 6.46 -8.54 -9.94
N GLN A 189 6.75 -7.75 -8.90
CA GLN A 189 8.11 -7.42 -8.46
C GLN A 189 8.73 -8.47 -7.52
N GLY A 190 7.96 -9.50 -7.15
CA GLY A 190 8.40 -10.63 -6.34
C GLY A 190 7.76 -10.67 -4.95
N PHE A 191 7.62 -11.89 -4.41
CA PHE A 191 6.92 -12.15 -3.15
C PHE A 191 7.41 -11.29 -1.97
N TRP A 192 8.73 -11.25 -1.73
CA TRP A 192 9.30 -10.48 -0.62
C TRP A 192 9.18 -8.96 -0.82
N PHE A 193 9.08 -8.50 -2.08
CA PHE A 193 8.81 -7.10 -2.38
C PHE A 193 7.40 -6.73 -1.98
N SER A 194 6.40 -7.40 -2.54
CA SER A 194 4.99 -7.12 -2.28
C SER A 194 4.61 -7.37 -0.81
N HIS A 195 5.23 -8.34 -0.14
CA HIS A 195 4.87 -8.71 1.23
C HIS A 195 5.43 -7.76 2.31
N MET A 196 6.65 -7.23 2.15
CA MET A 196 7.29 -6.51 3.26
C MET A 196 8.27 -5.43 2.84
N THR A 197 9.13 -5.70 1.85
CA THR A 197 10.27 -4.80 1.61
C THR A 197 9.90 -3.47 0.94
N TRP A 198 8.76 -3.41 0.25
CA TRP A 198 8.21 -2.17 -0.34
C TRP A 198 8.02 -1.04 0.68
N ILE A 199 7.70 -1.38 1.94
CA ILE A 199 7.44 -0.42 3.02
C ILE A 199 8.66 0.44 3.32
N PHE A 200 9.84 -0.16 3.15
CA PHE A 200 11.11 0.49 3.40
C PHE A 200 11.63 1.23 2.18
N ASP A 201 10.90 1.29 1.06
CA ASP A 201 11.35 1.92 -0.20
C ASP A 201 10.61 3.22 -0.52
N THR A 202 10.49 4.11 0.48
CA THR A 202 9.65 5.32 0.36
C THR A 202 10.06 6.21 -0.82
N GLY A 203 11.36 6.31 -1.12
CA GLY A 203 11.86 7.14 -2.23
C GLY A 203 11.43 6.61 -3.60
N SER A 204 11.63 5.32 -3.84
CA SER A 204 11.23 4.66 -5.09
C SER A 204 9.72 4.72 -5.29
N ILE A 205 8.94 4.36 -4.25
CA ILE A 205 7.48 4.38 -4.31
C ILE A 205 6.95 5.79 -4.57
N PHE A 206 7.51 6.81 -3.92
CA PHE A 206 7.10 8.20 -4.16
C PHE A 206 7.30 8.61 -5.62
N ASN A 207 8.42 8.22 -6.23
CA ASN A 207 8.73 8.51 -7.63
C ASN A 207 7.83 7.71 -8.59
N GLN A 208 7.57 6.44 -8.29
CA GLN A 208 6.69 5.57 -9.09
C GLN A 208 5.23 6.06 -9.09
N CYS A 209 4.72 6.47 -7.93
CA CYS A 209 3.34 6.93 -7.78
C CYS A 209 3.15 8.41 -8.18
N GLY A 210 4.23 9.18 -8.36
CA GLY A 210 4.16 10.61 -8.68
C GLY A 210 3.73 11.47 -7.50
N GLY A 211 4.05 11.05 -6.27
CA GLY A 211 3.72 11.77 -5.04
C GLY A 211 2.40 11.36 -4.37
N TYR A 212 1.83 12.27 -3.56
CA TYR A 212 0.65 12.01 -2.72
C TYR A 212 -0.62 12.74 -3.19
N GLU A 213 -0.71 13.06 -4.49
CA GLU A 213 -1.82 13.84 -5.04
C GLU A 213 -3.18 13.12 -4.89
N ASN A 214 -3.15 11.79 -4.80
CA ASN A 214 -4.34 10.96 -4.64
C ASN A 214 -5.03 11.08 -3.28
N VAL A 215 -4.42 11.77 -2.30
CA VAL A 215 -4.97 12.00 -0.94
C VAL A 215 -5.13 13.48 -0.60
N ASN A 216 -5.22 14.35 -1.62
CA ASN A 216 -5.44 15.79 -1.44
C ASN A 216 -6.72 16.14 -0.69
N ASP A 217 -7.74 15.27 -0.73
CA ASP A 217 -8.96 15.37 0.08
C ASP A 217 -8.66 15.30 1.58
N LEU A 218 -7.82 14.36 2.01
CA LEU A 218 -7.41 14.20 3.40
C LEU A 218 -6.45 15.32 3.81
N ALA A 219 -5.56 15.75 2.93
CA ALA A 219 -4.58 16.80 3.20
C ALA A 219 -5.20 18.18 3.47
N ARG A 220 -6.42 18.44 2.96
CA ARG A 220 -7.16 19.69 3.19
C ARG A 220 -7.74 19.79 4.60
N GLU A 221 -8.07 18.65 5.21
CA GLU A 221 -8.70 18.61 6.53
C GLU A 221 -7.66 18.87 7.64
N PRO A 222 -7.93 19.77 8.60
CA PRO A 222 -6.99 20.07 9.68
C PRO A 222 -6.76 18.87 10.61
N PHE A 223 -7.78 18.05 10.83
CA PHE A 223 -7.71 16.86 11.68
C PHE A 223 -6.66 15.85 11.19
N TYR A 224 -6.70 15.51 9.89
CA TYR A 224 -5.74 14.56 9.31
C TYR A 224 -4.32 15.12 9.28
N ARG A 225 -4.15 16.44 9.06
CA ARG A 225 -2.83 17.10 9.19
C ARG A 225 -2.31 17.05 10.63
N PHE A 226 -3.17 17.26 11.62
CA PHE A 226 -2.82 17.14 13.03
C PHE A 226 -2.34 15.72 13.35
N LEU A 227 -3.12 14.70 12.99
CA LEU A 227 -2.75 13.30 13.18
C LEU A 227 -1.41 12.97 12.50
N HIS A 228 -1.24 13.37 11.24
CA HIS A 228 -0.01 13.13 10.50
C HIS A 228 1.22 13.78 11.16
N ARG A 229 1.08 14.98 11.71
CA ARG A 229 2.21 15.70 12.36
C ARG A 229 2.54 15.13 13.74
N THR A 230 1.54 14.63 14.45
CA THR A 230 1.67 14.23 15.87
C THR A 230 1.66 12.71 16.07
N PHE A 231 1.70 11.92 15.00
CA PHE A 231 1.59 10.45 15.06
C PHE A 231 2.57 9.79 16.04
N VAL A 232 3.82 10.29 16.13
CA VAL A 232 4.82 9.76 17.08
C VAL A 232 4.37 9.96 18.52
N LEU A 233 3.81 11.13 18.83
CA LEU A 233 3.31 11.45 20.17
C LEU A 233 2.12 10.54 20.53
N HIS A 234 1.26 10.26 19.57
CA HIS A 234 0.11 9.37 19.76
C HIS A 234 0.56 7.94 20.06
N LEU A 235 1.56 7.45 19.34
CA LEU A 235 2.14 6.12 19.57
C LEU A 235 2.84 6.04 20.93
N MET A 236 3.60 7.07 21.31
CA MET A 236 4.25 7.14 22.62
C MET A 236 3.23 7.23 23.76
N ALA A 237 2.17 8.01 23.58
CA ALA A 237 1.09 8.12 24.56
C ALA A 237 0.33 6.80 24.73
N TYR A 238 0.06 6.08 23.64
CA TYR A 238 -0.56 4.75 23.68
C TYR A 238 0.34 3.73 24.41
N ALA A 239 1.63 3.67 24.07
CA ALA A 239 2.58 2.80 24.74
C ALA A 239 2.69 3.12 26.25
N LEU A 240 2.79 4.41 26.59
CA LEU A 240 2.82 4.86 27.99
C LEU A 240 1.54 4.49 28.73
N LEU A 241 0.37 4.65 28.10
CA LEU A 241 -0.92 4.31 28.71
C LEU A 241 -1.01 2.81 29.00
N LEU A 242 -0.63 1.95 28.05
CA LEU A 242 -0.58 0.50 28.27
C LEU A 242 0.34 0.13 29.43
N TYR A 243 1.53 0.75 29.49
CA TYR A 243 2.47 0.53 30.57
C TYR A 243 1.92 0.98 31.93
N LEU A 244 1.27 2.14 32.00
CA LEU A 244 0.67 2.63 33.24
C LEU A 244 -0.53 1.76 33.70
N CYS A 245 -1.29 1.17 32.77
CA CYS A 245 -2.45 0.35 33.11
C CYS A 245 -2.08 -1.06 33.61
N GLY A 246 -1.00 -1.66 33.11
CA GLY A 246 -0.69 -3.06 33.46
C GLY A 246 0.77 -3.46 33.28
N GLY A 247 1.68 -2.49 33.23
CA GLY A 247 3.12 -2.69 33.17
C GLY A 247 3.61 -3.32 31.87
N MET A 248 4.73 -4.03 31.97
CA MET A 248 5.37 -4.70 30.83
C MET A 248 4.46 -5.71 30.11
N PRO A 249 3.65 -6.54 30.80
CA PRO A 249 2.71 -7.44 30.11
C PRO A 249 1.75 -6.71 29.18
N PHE A 250 1.17 -5.59 29.61
CA PHE A 250 0.21 -4.83 28.78
C PHE A 250 0.91 -4.10 27.64
N LEU A 251 2.14 -3.61 27.86
CA LEU A 251 2.94 -2.99 26.83
C LEU A 251 3.31 -3.96 25.71
N VAL A 252 3.87 -5.13 26.06
CA VAL A 252 4.33 -6.14 25.09
C VAL A 252 3.13 -6.69 24.30
N TRP A 253 2.08 -7.13 24.99
CA TRP A 253 0.90 -7.70 24.34
C TRP A 253 0.05 -6.64 23.61
N GLY A 254 0.01 -5.39 24.09
CA GLY A 254 -0.79 -4.34 23.48
C GLY A 254 -0.14 -3.67 22.26
N ILE A 255 1.19 -3.72 22.10
CA ILE A 255 1.90 -3.13 20.95
C ILE A 255 2.03 -4.13 19.78
N ASP A 256 2.23 -5.41 20.08
CA ASP A 256 2.59 -6.43 19.08
C ASP A 256 1.59 -6.64 17.97
N LEU A 257 0.30 -6.80 18.30
CA LEU A 257 -0.69 -7.19 17.30
C LEU A 257 -1.13 -6.01 16.43
N ASP A 258 -1.02 -4.78 16.90
CA ASP A 258 -1.45 -3.61 16.13
C ASP A 258 -0.45 -3.27 15.02
N MET A 259 0.86 -3.41 15.26
CA MET A 259 1.89 -2.94 14.35
C MET A 259 2.24 -3.93 13.22
N VAL A 260 2.13 -5.24 13.47
CA VAL A 260 2.56 -6.28 12.51
C VAL A 260 1.64 -6.34 11.29
N TRP A 261 0.35 -6.02 11.43
CA TRP A 261 -0.61 -6.09 10.32
C TRP A 261 -0.62 -4.88 9.39
N TYR A 262 0.04 -3.77 9.73
CA TYR A 262 0.21 -2.64 8.78
C TYR A 262 1.08 -3.00 7.56
N ILE A 263 1.67 -4.20 7.55
CA ILE A 263 2.68 -4.62 6.58
C ILE A 263 2.07 -5.40 5.41
N THR A 264 0.90 -5.99 5.57
CA THR A 264 0.29 -6.86 4.57
C THR A 264 -1.09 -6.34 4.17
N ASP A 265 -1.20 -5.84 2.94
CA ASP A 265 -2.46 -5.81 2.20
C ASP A 265 -2.88 -7.21 1.74
#